data_AF-A0A1X7SU57-F1
#
_entry.id   AF-A0A1X7SU57-F1
#
_cell.length_a   1.000
_cell.length_b   1.000
_cell.length_c   1.000
_cell.angle_alpha   90.00
_cell.angle_beta   90.00
_cell.angle_gamma   90.00
#
_symmetry.space_group_name_H-M   'P 1'
#
loop_
_entity.id
_entity.type
_entity.pdbx_description
1 polymer ?
#
loop_
_entity_poly.entity_id
_entity_poly.type
_entity_poly.pdbx_seq_one_letter_code
_entity_poly.pdbx_strand_id
1 'polypeptide(L)'
;MLLLLSGDVELNPGPMIDDQPEISLLIQWLDPLVDWQSFGCCLPGITQHDVSKIEADYSKVNDRKRELYSKWLDVYSEAKWSDVITALTIRKQNKLAQDIKNHIDKDAFSTSPRTSNSDGKLL
;
A
#
# COMPACT_ATOMS: atom_id res chain seq x y z
N MET A 1 21.69 -32.67 25.63
CA MET A 1 21.91 -31.31 25.08
C MET A 1 20.67 -30.96 24.28
N LEU A 2 19.83 -30.05 24.80
CA LEU A 2 18.57 -29.67 24.16
C LEU A 2 18.86 -28.68 23.03
N LEU A 3 18.39 -28.98 21.82
CA LEU A 3 18.35 -28.06 20.69
C LEU A 3 17.21 -27.06 20.93
N LEU A 4 17.54 -25.83 21.32
CA LEU A 4 16.58 -24.72 21.32
C LEU A 4 16.42 -24.24 19.88
N LEU A 5 15.41 -24.80 19.19
CA LEU A 5 14.76 -24.17 18.05
C LEU A 5 14.00 -22.93 18.55
N SER A 6 14.72 -21.87 18.93
CA SER A 6 14.12 -20.54 18.89
C SER A 6 14.15 -20.13 17.43
N GLY A 7 13.10 -20.50 16.70
CA GLY A 7 12.85 -19.95 15.38
C GLY A 7 12.81 -18.43 15.53
N ASP A 8 13.79 -17.76 14.93
CA ASP A 8 13.68 -16.35 14.62
C ASP A 8 12.36 -16.20 13.86
N VAL A 9 11.36 -15.62 14.52
CA VAL A 9 10.22 -15.08 13.81
C VAL A 9 10.84 -13.99 12.94
N GLU A 10 10.94 -14.27 11.64
CA GLU A 10 11.17 -13.22 10.66
C GLU A 10 9.95 -12.30 10.79
N LEU A 11 10.09 -11.25 11.60
CA LEU A 11 9.12 -10.17 11.65
C LEU A 11 9.11 -9.63 10.23
N ASN A 12 8.10 -10.01 9.45
CA ASN A 12 7.86 -9.35 8.17
C ASN A 12 7.70 -7.87 8.52
N PRO A 13 8.67 -7.00 8.13
CA PRO A 13 8.45 -5.58 8.30
C PRO A 13 7.15 -5.25 7.56
N GLY A 14 6.35 -4.38 8.17
CA GLY A 14 5.21 -3.81 7.45
C GLY A 14 5.68 -3.22 6.11
N PRO A 15 4.75 -3.00 5.16
CA PRO A 15 5.10 -2.52 3.84
C PRO A 15 5.96 -1.26 3.92
N MET A 16 7.05 -1.22 3.16
CA MET A 16 7.95 -0.10 3.00
C MET A 16 7.58 0.73 1.77
N ILE A 17 8.05 1.97 1.70
CA ILE A 17 7.76 2.88 0.57
C ILE A 17 8.27 2.34 -0.78
N ASP A 18 9.34 1.55 -0.75
CA ASP A 18 9.95 0.92 -1.92
C ASP A 18 9.41 -0.48 -2.23
N ASP A 19 8.47 -0.98 -1.42
CA ASP A 19 7.86 -2.28 -1.64
C ASP A 19 6.77 -2.21 -2.71
N GLN A 20 6.58 -3.33 -3.39
CA GLN A 20 5.45 -3.53 -4.27
C GLN A 20 4.17 -3.63 -3.44
N PRO A 21 3.13 -2.82 -3.74
CA PRO A 21 1.91 -2.83 -2.96
C PRO A 21 1.07 -4.07 -3.28
N GLU A 22 0.54 -4.72 -2.25
CA GLU A 22 -0.45 -5.78 -2.43
C GLU A 22 -1.81 -5.20 -2.88
N ILE A 23 -2.51 -5.93 -3.74
CA ILE A 23 -3.82 -5.52 -4.29
C ILE A 23 -4.85 -5.23 -3.19
N SER A 24 -4.83 -6.01 -2.09
CA SER A 24 -5.70 -5.85 -0.92
C SER A 24 -5.49 -4.49 -0.25
N LEU A 25 -4.23 -4.10 -0.06
CA LEU A 25 -3.85 -2.82 0.55
C LEU A 25 -4.19 -1.64 -0.35
N LEU A 26 -3.96 -1.76 -1.67
CA LEU A 26 -4.36 -0.73 -2.63
C LEU A 26 -5.87 -0.46 -2.55
N ILE A 27 -6.68 -1.51 -2.53
CA ILE A 27 -8.14 -1.38 -2.43
C ILE A 27 -8.54 -0.72 -1.11
N GLN A 28 -7.94 -1.14 0.00
CA GLN A 28 -8.28 -0.61 1.32
C GLN A 28 -7.84 0.85 1.48
N TRP A 29 -6.60 1.18 1.11
CA TRP A 29 -6.02 2.49 1.39
C TRP A 29 -6.41 3.54 0.36
N LEU A 30 -6.75 3.14 -0.87
CA LEU A 30 -7.27 4.03 -1.91
C LEU A 30 -8.81 3.98 -2.03
N ASP A 31 -9.52 3.42 -1.05
CA ASP A 31 -10.98 3.47 -1.00
C ASP A 31 -11.51 4.93 -1.10
N PRO A 32 -10.91 5.93 -0.40
CA PRO A 32 -11.37 7.32 -0.51
C PRO A 32 -11.13 8.00 -1.87
N LEU A 33 -10.34 7.40 -2.77
CA LEU A 33 -9.99 8.00 -4.06
C LEU A 33 -11.19 8.05 -5.00
N VAL A 34 -11.77 9.22 -5.26
CA VAL A 34 -12.94 9.33 -6.15
C VAL A 34 -12.53 9.31 -7.63
N ASP A 35 -11.54 10.12 -8.01
CA ASP A 35 -11.07 10.27 -9.39
C ASP A 35 -9.99 9.22 -9.73
N TRP A 36 -10.43 7.96 -9.85
CA TRP A 36 -9.54 6.83 -10.14
C TRP A 36 -8.94 6.88 -11.55
N GLN A 37 -9.62 7.50 -12.52
CA GLN A 37 -9.16 7.55 -13.92
C GLN A 37 -7.93 8.45 -14.06
N SER A 38 -8.03 9.68 -13.56
CA SER A 38 -6.91 10.61 -13.67
C SER A 38 -5.72 10.17 -12.82
N PHE A 39 -5.98 9.49 -11.69
CA PHE A 39 -4.94 8.83 -10.91
C PHE A 39 -4.29 7.69 -11.71
N GLY A 40 -5.08 6.81 -12.34
CA GLY A 40 -4.59 5.69 -13.14
C GLY A 40 -3.67 6.13 -14.26
N CYS A 41 -4.00 7.23 -14.96
CA CYS A 41 -3.15 7.80 -16.01
C CYS A 41 -1.80 8.37 -15.49
N CYS A 42 -1.63 8.52 -14.18
CA CYS A 42 -0.36 8.92 -13.56
C CYS A 42 0.45 7.73 -13.04
N LEU A 43 -0.06 6.50 -13.11
CA LEU A 43 0.69 5.30 -12.74
C LEU A 43 1.63 4.88 -13.89
N PRO A 44 2.88 4.51 -13.58
CA PRO A 44 3.80 3.98 -14.58
C PRO A 44 3.21 2.77 -15.31
N GLY A 45 3.40 2.69 -16.63
CA GLY A 45 2.93 1.58 -17.45
C GLY A 45 1.43 1.58 -17.78
N ILE A 46 0.60 2.38 -17.12
CA ILE A 46 -0.82 2.52 -17.46
C ILE A 46 -1.01 3.56 -18.56
N THR A 47 -1.74 3.19 -19.61
CA THR A 47 -2.09 4.10 -20.71
C THR A 47 -3.51 4.64 -20.57
N GLN A 48 -3.81 5.74 -21.27
CA GLN A 48 -5.17 6.27 -21.37
C GLN A 48 -6.15 5.23 -21.97
N HIS A 49 -5.68 4.42 -22.92
CA HIS A 49 -6.48 3.35 -23.53
C HIS A 49 -6.88 2.29 -22.49
N ASP A 50 -5.96 1.92 -21.60
CA ASP A 50 -6.25 0.97 -20.52
C ASP A 50 -7.35 1.50 -19.60
N VAL A 51 -7.24 2.77 -19.19
CA VAL A 51 -8.25 3.42 -18.33
C VAL A 51 -9.62 3.48 -19.02
N SER A 52 -9.66 3.85 -20.30
CA SER A 52 -10.91 3.89 -21.07
C SER A 52 -11.53 2.51 -21.26
N LYS A 53 -10.71 1.47 -21.47
CA LYS A 53 -11.19 0.09 -21.56
C LYS A 53 -11.78 -0.38 -20.23
N ILE A 54 -11.11 -0.13 -19.11
CA ILE A 54 -11.62 -0.48 -17.77
C ILE A 54 -12.95 0.23 -17.48
N GLU A 55 -13.06 1.50 -17.87
CA GLU A 55 -14.31 2.26 -17.74
C GLU A 55 -15.45 1.63 -18.54
N ALA A 56 -15.18 1.14 -19.75
CA ALA A 56 -16.18 0.50 -20.60
C ALA A 56 -16.56 -0.91 -20.12
N ASP A 57 -15.59 -1.70 -19.67
CA ASP A 57 -15.77 -3.13 -19.35
C ASP A 57 -16.43 -3.34 -17.97
N TYR A 58 -16.29 -2.38 -17.04
CA TYR A 58 -16.81 -2.48 -15.68
C TYR A 58 -17.82 -1.38 -15.36
N SER A 59 -18.91 -1.71 -14.66
CA SER A 59 -19.97 -0.74 -14.32
C SER A 59 -19.81 -0.13 -12.93
N LYS A 60 -19.28 -0.88 -11.95
CA LYS A 60 -19.11 -0.40 -10.57
C LYS A 60 -17.74 0.24 -10.39
N VAL A 61 -17.69 1.38 -9.70
CA VAL A 61 -16.44 2.11 -9.42
C VAL A 61 -15.42 1.23 -8.67
N ASN A 62 -15.86 0.42 -7.71
CA ASN A 62 -14.96 -0.46 -6.96
C ASN A 62 -14.36 -1.57 -7.82
N ASP A 63 -15.11 -2.09 -8.80
CA ASP A 63 -14.61 -3.09 -9.74
C ASP A 63 -13.60 -2.44 -10.71
N ARG A 64 -13.87 -1.22 -11.18
CA ARG A 64 -12.93 -0.42 -12.00
C ARG A 64 -11.61 -0.16 -11.29
N LYS A 65 -11.66 0.27 -10.02
CA LYS A 65 -10.46 0.48 -9.20
C LYS A 65 -9.66 -0.80 -9.05
N ARG A 66 -10.32 -1.91 -8.68
CA ARG A 66 -9.67 -3.22 -8.55
C ARG A 66 -8.98 -3.62 -9.85
N GLU A 67 -9.67 -3.49 -10.99
CA GLU A 67 -9.11 -3.82 -12.30
C GLU A 67 -7.90 -2.94 -12.64
N LEU A 68 -8.00 -1.62 -12.40
CA LEU A 68 -6.88 -0.70 -12.61
C LEU A 68 -5.65 -1.15 -11.83
N TYR A 69 -5.81 -1.46 -10.55
CA TYR A 69 -4.70 -1.86 -9.68
C TYR A 69 -4.11 -3.20 -10.10
N SER A 70 -4.95 -4.21 -10.38
CA SER A 70 -4.49 -5.51 -10.86
C SER A 70 -3.70 -5.37 -12.17
N LYS A 71 -4.23 -4.61 -13.12
CA LYS A 71 -3.58 -4.37 -14.40
C LYS A 71 -2.26 -3.62 -14.24
N TRP A 72 -2.21 -2.60 -13.37
CA TRP A 72 -0.98 -1.86 -13.10
C TRP A 72 0.13 -2.78 -12.56
N LEU A 73 -0.20 -3.62 -11.57
CA LEU A 73 0.75 -4.57 -11.00
C LEU A 73 1.20 -5.64 -12.00
N ASP A 74 0.35 -6.03 -12.96
CA ASP A 74 0.68 -6.98 -14.02
C ASP A 74 1.61 -6.39 -15.09
N VAL A 75 1.36 -5.16 -15.54
CA VAL A 75 2.14 -4.53 -16.62
C VAL A 75 3.40 -3.81 -16.15
N TYR A 76 3.50 -3.51 -14.84
CA TYR A 76 4.62 -2.79 -14.26
C TYR A 76 5.14 -3.52 -13.01
N SER A 77 6.03 -4.50 -13.24
CA SER A 77 6.57 -5.37 -12.19
C SER A 77 7.41 -4.63 -11.13
N GLU A 78 7.90 -3.44 -11.45
CA GLU A 78 8.65 -2.57 -10.53
C GLU A 78 7.74 -1.58 -9.78
N ALA A 79 6.42 -1.80 -9.77
CA ALA A 79 5.44 -0.98 -9.05
C ALA A 79 5.81 -0.84 -7.58
N LYS A 80 5.75 0.40 -7.05
CA LYS A 80 6.05 0.70 -5.65
C LYS A 80 5.00 1.60 -5.01
N TRP A 81 4.96 1.60 -3.67
CA TRP A 81 4.19 2.61 -2.94
C TRP A 81 4.61 4.05 -3.29
N SER A 82 5.90 4.30 -3.59
CA SER A 82 6.38 5.60 -4.06
C SER A 82 5.67 6.10 -5.33
N ASP A 83 5.28 5.19 -6.24
CA ASP A 83 4.56 5.53 -7.47
C ASP A 83 3.13 5.95 -7.15
N VAL A 84 2.45 5.23 -6.24
CA VAL A 84 1.11 5.58 -5.75
C VAL A 84 1.11 6.98 -5.14
N ILE A 85 2.06 7.25 -4.25
CA ILE A 85 2.22 8.56 -3.62
C ILE A 85 2.49 9.65 -4.66
N THR A 86 3.32 9.37 -5.65
CA THR A 86 3.66 10.33 -6.71
C THR A 86 2.44 10.65 -7.56
N ALA A 87 1.70 9.62 -8.01
CA ALA A 87 0.46 9.78 -8.77
C ALA A 87 -0.60 10.58 -8.01
N LEU A 88 -0.83 10.29 -6.72
CA LEU A 88 -1.73 11.07 -5.88
C LEU A 88 -1.29 12.53 -5.76
N THR A 89 0.00 12.77 -5.57
CA THR A 89 0.58 14.12 -5.45
C THR A 89 0.41 14.92 -6.74
N ILE A 90 0.68 14.32 -7.91
CA ILE A 90 0.44 14.92 -9.23
C ILE A 90 -1.03 15.32 -9.38
N ARG A 91 -1.95 14.47 -8.88
CA ARG A 91 -3.40 14.73 -8.88
C ARG A 91 -3.89 15.60 -7.73
N LYS A 92 -2.98 16.20 -6.94
CA LYS A 92 -3.27 17.06 -5.79
C LYS A 92 -4.11 16.38 -4.70
N GLN A 93 -4.11 15.05 -4.64
CA GLN A 93 -4.71 14.23 -3.59
C GLN A 93 -3.78 14.16 -2.36
N ASN A 94 -3.28 15.31 -1.92
CA ASN A 94 -2.17 15.41 -0.96
C ASN A 94 -2.51 14.83 0.42
N LYS A 95 -3.78 14.95 0.85
CA LYS A 95 -4.24 14.36 2.11
C LYS A 95 -4.16 12.84 2.06
N LEU A 96 -4.72 12.23 1.02
CA LEU A 96 -4.70 10.78 0.84
C LEU A 96 -3.27 10.25 0.69
N ALA A 97 -2.42 10.97 -0.03
CA ALA A 97 -1.00 10.63 -0.13
C ALA A 97 -0.31 10.64 1.26
N GLN A 98 -0.62 11.64 2.10
CA GLN A 98 -0.10 11.67 3.47
C GLN A 98 -0.68 10.57 4.35
N ASP A 99 -1.97 10.26 4.23
CA ASP A 99 -2.60 9.19 4.99
C ASP A 99 -1.91 7.84 4.69
N ILE A 100 -1.62 7.55 3.41
CA ILE A 100 -0.88 6.34 3.00
C ILE A 100 0.55 6.33 3.56
N LYS A 101 1.29 7.45 3.49
CA LYS A 101 2.63 7.54 4.11
C LYS A 101 2.58 7.23 5.60
N ASN A 102 1.60 7.78 6.30
CA ASN A 102 1.41 7.53 7.73
C ASN A 102 1.04 6.07 8.02
N HIS A 103 0.33 5.38 7.12
CA HIS A 103 0.06 3.94 7.25
C HIS A 103 1.34 3.11 7.15
N ILE A 104 2.15 3.37 6.11
CA ILE A 104 3.47 2.75 5.89
C ILE A 104 4.37 2.97 7.11
N ASP A 105 4.48 4.21 7.59
CA ASP A 105 5.32 4.53 8.75
C ASP A 105 4.82 3.85 10.03
N LYS A 106 3.51 3.84 10.31
CA LYS A 106 2.94 3.21 11.51
C LYS A 106 3.13 1.70 11.51
N ASP A 107 2.96 1.06 10.37
CA ASP A 107 3.18 -0.39 10.25
C ASP A 107 4.67 -0.72 10.41
N ALA A 108 5.58 0.17 9.99
CA ALA A 108 7.01 0.05 10.28
C ALA A 108 7.31 0.17 11.79
N PHE A 109 6.60 1.02 12.55
CA PHE A 109 6.86 1.25 13.99
C PHE A 109 6.15 0.30 14.96
N SER A 110 5.12 -0.43 14.52
CA SER A 110 4.43 -1.43 15.36
C SER A 110 5.30 -2.65 15.71
N THR A 111 6.49 -2.75 15.10
CA THR A 111 7.49 -3.81 15.30
C THR A 111 8.50 -3.54 16.43
N SER A 112 8.39 -2.41 17.13
CA SER A 112 9.31 -2.11 18.24
C SER A 112 8.89 -2.83 19.54
N PRO A 113 9.75 -3.63 20.19
CA PRO A 113 9.39 -4.29 21.44
C PRO A 113 9.16 -3.24 22.52
N ARG A 114 7.90 -3.10 22.95
CA ARG A 114 7.53 -2.35 24.15
C ARG A 114 8.14 -3.08 25.34
N THR A 115 9.33 -2.69 25.78
CA THR A 115 9.85 -3.04 27.11
C THR A 115 9.00 -2.34 28.15
N SER A 116 7.89 -2.96 28.54
CA SER A 116 7.21 -2.65 29.80
C SER A 116 8.08 -3.17 30.93
N ASN A 117 9.03 -2.36 31.38
CA ASN A 117 9.71 -2.64 32.64
C ASN A 117 8.77 -2.20 33.77
N SER A 118 7.93 -3.13 34.22
CA SER A 118 7.23 -3.03 35.51
C SER A 118 8.09 -3.68 36.57
N ASP A 119 9.13 -2.98 37.04
CA ASP A 119 9.83 -3.39 38.25
C ASP A 119 9.08 -2.81 39.46
N GLY A 120 8.15 -3.63 39.96
CA GLY A 120 7.68 -3.49 41.32
C GLY A 120 8.85 -3.71 42.28
N LYS A 121 9.07 -2.75 43.18
CA LYS A 121 9.89 -2.97 44.37
C LYS A 121 9.01 -2.82 45.59
N LEU A 122 8.47 -3.95 46.04
CA LEU A 122 8.14 -4.19 47.44
C LEU A 122 9.47 -4.33 48.20
N LEU A 123 9.69 -3.46 49.18
CA LEU A 123 10.11 -3.75 50.55
C LEU A 123 9.98 -2.46 51.36
#